data_AF-A0A643MN61-F1
#
_entry.id   AF-A0A643MN61-F1
#
_cell.length_a   1.000
_cell.length_b   1.000
_cell.length_c   1.000
_cell.angle_alpha   90.00
_cell.angle_beta   90.00
_cell.angle_gamma   90.00
#
_symmetry.space_group_name_H-M   'P 1'
#
loop_
_entity.id
_entity.type
_entity.pdbx_description
1 polymer ?
#
loop_
_entity_poly.entity_id
_entity_poly.type
_entity_poly.pdbx_seq_one_letter_code
_entity_poly.pdbx_strand_id
1 'polypeptide(L)'
;MDQLVAVNEQPNLKNFTSELDGELGSLGVSVATLTDVEVLLAHLVEDMDTAVYKGEEIYCFRGFHRKLRVYWRLLNHTMNELNKEYERVDEIKDGLFKEVVKNGEKRQ
;
A
#
# COMPACT_ATOMS: atom_id res chain seq x y z
N MET A 1 -8.10 26.25 32.17
CA MET A 1 -8.25 24.84 31.80
C MET A 1 -9.14 24.83 30.58
N ASP A 2 -8.52 25.00 29.41
CA ASP A 2 -9.25 24.98 28.14
C ASP A 2 -9.62 23.54 27.83
N GLN A 3 -10.91 23.25 27.92
CA GLN A 3 -11.46 21.99 27.45
C GLN A 3 -11.37 21.99 25.93
N LEU A 4 -10.44 21.18 25.41
CA LEU A 4 -10.44 20.68 24.05
C LEU A 4 -11.80 20.05 23.77
N VAL A 5 -12.69 20.83 23.16
CA VAL A 5 -13.87 20.29 22.50
C VAL A 5 -13.35 19.51 21.31
N ALA A 6 -13.17 18.20 21.50
CA ALA A 6 -13.17 17.27 20.39
C ALA A 6 -14.54 17.42 19.74
N VAL A 7 -14.60 18.22 18.66
CA VAL A 7 -15.77 18.28 17.79
C VAL A 7 -15.86 16.89 17.17
N ASN A 8 -16.67 16.05 17.79
CA ASN A 8 -17.05 14.75 17.27
C ASN A 8 -18.02 15.05 16.11
N GLU A 9 -17.47 15.51 14.98
CA GLU A 9 -18.24 15.69 13.75
C GLU A 9 -18.81 14.32 13.38
N GLN A 10 -20.14 14.23 13.32
CA GLN A 10 -20.76 13.04 12.76
C GLN A 10 -20.20 12.83 11.35
N PRO A 11 -19.72 11.62 11.02
CA PRO A 11 -19.14 11.36 9.73
C PRO A 11 -20.18 11.66 8.67
N ASN A 12 -19.88 12.66 7.84
CA ASN A 12 -20.74 13.10 6.76
C ASN A 12 -20.10 12.71 5.42
N LEU A 13 -20.87 12.83 4.34
CA LEU A 13 -20.43 12.44 3.00
C LEU A 13 -19.09 13.07 2.60
N LYS A 14 -18.86 14.34 2.98
CA LYS A 14 -17.63 15.07 2.65
C LYS A 14 -16.42 14.47 3.36
N ASN A 15 -16.57 14.10 4.64
CA ASN A 15 -15.49 13.49 5.42
C ASN A 15 -15.10 12.13 4.82
N PHE A 16 -16.08 11.27 4.52
CA PHE A 16 -15.81 9.99 3.84
C PHE A 16 -15.13 10.15 2.48
N THR A 17 -15.55 11.13 1.66
CA THR A 17 -14.90 11.35 0.35
C THR A 17 -13.46 11.82 0.49
N SER A 18 -13.16 12.65 1.50
CA SER A 18 -11.78 13.11 1.75
C SER A 18 -10.89 12.00 2.29
N GLU A 19 -11.42 11.16 3.18
CA GLU A 19 -10.71 10.00 3.72
C GLU A 19 -10.46 8.95 2.63
N LEU A 20 -11.46 8.68 1.78
CA LEU A 20 -11.33 7.75 0.66
C LEU A 20 -10.24 8.19 -0.33
N ASP A 21 -10.21 9.47 -0.70
CA ASP A 21 -9.19 10.00 -1.61
C ASP A 21 -7.78 9.86 -1.02
N GLY A 22 -7.62 10.16 0.28
CA GLY A 22 -6.36 9.99 0.98
C GLY A 22 -5.87 8.54 1.03
N GLU A 23 -6.74 7.61 1.43
CA GLU A 23 -6.37 6.19 1.53
C GLU A 23 -6.12 5.56 0.16
N LEU A 24 -6.88 5.93 -0.88
CA LEU A 24 -6.60 5.51 -2.26
C LEU A 24 -5.26 6.05 -2.76
N GLY A 25 -4.89 7.28 -2.38
CA GLY A 25 -3.57 7.84 -2.66
C GLY A 25 -2.44 7.02 -2.04
N SER A 26 -2.58 6.64 -0.76
CA SER A 26 -1.61 5.78 -0.06
C SER A 26 -1.52 4.40 -0.70
N LEU A 27 -2.67 3.78 -1.01
CA LEU A 27 -2.77 2.50 -1.71
C LEU A 27 -2.03 2.54 -3.05
N GLY A 28 -2.20 3.63 -3.82
CA GLY A 28 -1.51 3.85 -5.08
C GLY A 28 0.01 3.88 -4.94
N VAL A 29 0.53 4.51 -3.87
CA VAL A 29 1.97 4.55 -3.57
C VAL A 29 2.51 3.17 -3.22
N SER A 30 1.76 2.39 -2.43
CA SER A 30 2.13 1.00 -2.09
C SER A 30 2.19 0.11 -3.34
N VAL A 31 1.20 0.21 -4.24
CA VAL A 31 1.19 -0.51 -5.52
C VAL A 31 2.37 -0.09 -6.41
N ALA A 32 2.64 1.20 -6.54
CA ALA A 32 3.78 1.70 -7.32
C ALA A 32 5.12 1.16 -6.76
N THR A 33 5.28 1.17 -5.43
CA THR A 33 6.48 0.64 -4.78
C THR A 33 6.66 -0.86 -5.03
N LEU A 34 5.58 -1.66 -4.98
CA LEU A 34 5.65 -3.09 -5.30
C LEU A 34 6.01 -3.33 -6.78
N THR A 35 5.49 -2.49 -7.68
CA THR A 35 5.84 -2.54 -9.11
C THR A 35 7.33 -2.25 -9.33
N ASP A 36 7.88 -1.25 -8.63
CA ASP A 36 9.32 -0.95 -8.70
C ASP A 36 10.17 -2.11 -8.15
N VAL A 37 9.73 -2.76 -7.07
CA VAL A 37 10.41 -3.94 -6.52
C VAL A 37 10.38 -5.11 -7.50
N GLU A 38 9.29 -5.32 -8.23
CA GLU A 38 9.20 -6.34 -9.29
C GLU A 38 10.24 -6.10 -10.39
N VAL A 39 10.36 -4.85 -10.87
CA VAL A 39 11.37 -4.47 -11.87
C VAL A 39 12.80 -4.72 -11.35
N LEU A 40 13.07 -4.37 -10.09
CA LEU A 40 14.37 -4.62 -9.46
C LEU A 40 14.70 -6.12 -9.31
N LEU A 41 13.68 -6.94 -9.03
CA LEU A 41 13.83 -8.39 -8.97
C LEU A 41 14.09 -8.98 -10.37
N ALA A 42 13.38 -8.50 -11.40
CA ALA A 42 13.61 -8.93 -12.78
C ALA A 42 15.06 -8.67 -13.23
N HIS A 43 15.57 -7.45 -13.01
CA HIS A 43 16.97 -7.13 -13.31
C HIS A 43 17.96 -7.99 -12.49
N LEU A 44 17.63 -8.32 -11.24
CA LEU A 44 18.48 -9.20 -10.44
C LEU A 44 18.52 -10.62 -11.00
N VAL A 45 17.42 -11.14 -11.52
CA VAL A 45 17.38 -12.43 -12.20
C VAL A 45 18.26 -12.40 -13.45
N GLU A 46 18.15 -11.36 -14.27
CA GLU A 46 19.00 -11.19 -15.46
C GLU A 46 20.50 -11.10 -15.12
N ASP A 47 20.85 -10.35 -14.06
CA ASP A 47 22.22 -10.27 -13.53
C ASP A 47 22.73 -11.66 -13.10
N MET A 48 21.89 -12.44 -12.42
CA MET A 48 22.21 -13.78 -11.95
C MET A 48 22.42 -14.76 -13.11
N ASP A 49 21.51 -14.76 -14.08
CA ASP A 49 21.59 -15.61 -15.28
C ASP A 49 22.85 -15.28 -16.10
N THR A 50 23.18 -13.99 -16.22
CA THR A 50 24.41 -13.54 -16.88
C THR A 50 25.66 -14.04 -16.16
N ALA A 51 25.69 -13.98 -14.82
CA ALA A 51 26.81 -14.48 -14.04
C ALA A 51 26.98 -15.99 -14.19
N VAL A 52 25.88 -16.76 -14.17
CA VAL A 52 25.88 -18.21 -14.39
C VAL A 52 26.39 -18.54 -15.80
N TYR A 53 25.91 -17.83 -16.83
CA TYR A 53 26.36 -18.02 -18.20
C TYR A 53 27.87 -17.82 -18.36
N LYS A 54 28.45 -16.88 -17.61
CA LYS A 54 29.89 -16.60 -17.61
C LYS A 54 30.71 -17.48 -16.66
N GLY A 55 30.06 -18.27 -15.80
CA GLY A 55 30.73 -19.04 -14.74
C GLY A 55 31.31 -18.16 -13.62
N GLU A 56 30.72 -16.98 -13.40
CA GLU A 56 31.18 -15.96 -12.45
C GLU A 56 30.31 -15.89 -11.17
N GLU A 57 29.30 -16.76 -11.05
CA GLU A 57 28.27 -16.70 -10.00
C GLU A 57 28.83 -16.72 -8.58
N ILE A 58 29.95 -17.42 -8.35
CA ILE A 58 30.59 -17.50 -7.03
C ILE A 58 31.13 -16.14 -6.57
N TYR A 59 31.59 -15.30 -7.52
CA TYR A 59 32.12 -13.97 -7.23
C TYR A 59 31.00 -12.97 -6.95
N CYS A 60 29.84 -13.17 -7.56
CA CYS A 60 28.69 -12.28 -7.45
C CYS A 60 27.70 -12.67 -6.34
N PHE A 61 27.77 -13.91 -5.82
CA PHE A 61 26.80 -14.49 -4.88
C PHE A 61 26.48 -13.58 -3.69
N ARG A 62 27.51 -13.00 -3.05
CA ARG A 62 27.31 -12.12 -1.88
C ARG A 62 26.51 -10.87 -2.24
N GLY A 63 26.71 -10.33 -3.45
CA GLY A 63 25.96 -9.20 -3.98
C GLY A 63 24.50 -9.56 -4.21
N PHE A 64 24.25 -10.68 -4.89
CA PHE A 64 22.90 -11.20 -5.16
C PHE A 64 22.13 -11.47 -3.87
N HIS A 65 22.73 -12.19 -2.93
CA HIS A 65 22.11 -12.47 -1.64
C HIS A 65 21.75 -11.19 -0.87
N ARG A 66 22.61 -10.16 -0.92
CA ARG A 66 22.30 -8.86 -0.29
C ARG A 66 21.10 -8.18 -0.95
N LYS A 67 21.07 -8.12 -2.29
CA LYS A 67 19.97 -7.51 -3.05
C LYS A 67 18.65 -8.25 -2.76
N LEU A 68 18.64 -9.58 -2.89
CA LEU A 68 17.48 -10.43 -2.56
C LEU A 68 16.93 -10.15 -1.16
N ARG A 69 17.80 -10.12 -0.14
CA ARG A 69 17.39 -9.85 1.24
C ARG A 69 16.76 -8.46 1.40
N VAL A 70 17.27 -7.46 0.71
CA VAL A 70 16.73 -6.09 0.76
C VAL A 70 15.36 -6.04 0.08
N TYR A 71 15.26 -6.55 -1.15
CA TYR A 71 14.01 -6.56 -1.91
C TYR A 71 12.93 -7.36 -1.19
N TRP A 72 13.28 -8.50 -0.59
CA TRP A 72 12.37 -9.29 0.24
C TRP A 72 11.81 -8.50 1.43
N ARG A 73 12.64 -7.70 2.10
CA ARG A 73 12.18 -6.87 3.24
C ARG A 73 11.26 -5.75 2.78
N LEU A 74 11.59 -5.10 1.67
CA LEU A 74 10.74 -4.07 1.05
C LEU A 74 9.38 -4.65 0.66
N LEU A 75 9.37 -5.75 -0.08
CA LEU A 75 8.16 -6.43 -0.51
C LEU A 75 7.25 -6.78 0.68
N ASN A 76 7.80 -7.41 1.73
CA ASN A 76 6.99 -7.76 2.91
C ASN A 76 6.46 -6.55 3.65
N HIS A 77 7.28 -5.50 3.79
CA HIS A 77 6.85 -4.28 4.46
C HIS A 77 5.73 -3.59 3.67
N THR A 78 5.91 -3.39 2.37
CA THR A 78 4.94 -2.72 1.51
C THR A 78 3.66 -3.54 1.36
N MET A 79 3.75 -4.87 1.23
CA MET A 79 2.56 -5.73 1.16
C MET A 79 1.73 -5.67 2.46
N ASN A 80 2.41 -5.58 3.61
CA ASN A 80 1.74 -5.42 4.89
C ASN A 80 1.02 -4.07 5.01
N GLU A 81 1.64 -2.97 4.54
CA GLU A 81 0.96 -1.67 4.51
C GLU A 81 -0.19 -1.65 3.50
N LEU A 82 0.00 -2.21 2.30
CA LEU A 82 -1.04 -2.32 1.28
C LEU A 82 -2.29 -3.04 1.80
N ASN A 83 -2.11 -4.14 2.54
CA ASN A 83 -3.24 -4.88 3.12
C ASN A 83 -4.01 -4.02 4.14
N LYS A 84 -3.32 -3.25 4.98
CA LYS A 84 -3.97 -2.34 5.94
C LYS A 84 -4.70 -1.20 5.24
N GLU A 85 -4.08 -0.61 4.22
CA GLU A 85 -4.69 0.45 3.40
C GLU A 85 -5.96 -0.07 2.73
N TYR A 86 -5.90 -1.29 2.19
CA TYR A 86 -7.07 -1.94 1.59
C TYR A 86 -8.20 -2.17 2.61
N GLU A 87 -7.89 -2.67 3.80
CA GLU A 87 -8.87 -2.84 4.89
C GLU A 87 -9.54 -1.50 5.25
N ARG A 88 -8.77 -0.41 5.36
CA ARG A 88 -9.34 0.92 5.64
C ARG A 88 -10.22 1.44 4.51
N VAL A 89 -9.81 1.28 3.26
CA VAL A 89 -10.64 1.64 2.10
C VAL A 89 -11.96 0.88 2.12
N ASP A 90 -11.94 -0.40 2.51
CA ASP A 90 -13.15 -1.21 2.63
C ASP A 90 -14.09 -0.71 3.75
N GLU A 91 -13.52 -0.34 4.90
CA GLU A 91 -14.27 0.27 6.01
C GLU A 91 -14.89 1.63 5.63
N ILE A 92 -14.14 2.48 4.93
CA ILE A 92 -14.61 3.79 4.44
C ILE A 92 -15.75 3.59 3.44
N LYS A 93 -15.59 2.64 2.50
CA LYS A 93 -16.62 2.28 1.52
C LYS A 93 -17.90 1.83 2.22
N ASP A 94 -17.81 0.95 3.22
CA ASP A 94 -18.96 0.49 4.00
C ASP A 94 -19.63 1.63 4.79
N GLY A 95 -18.83 2.54 5.37
CA GLY A 95 -19.32 3.75 6.04
C GLY A 95 -20.08 4.68 5.10
N LEU A 96 -19.52 4.93 3.92
CA LEU A 96 -20.11 5.73 2.86
C LEU A 96 -21.46 5.16 2.40
N PHE A 97 -21.54 3.85 2.14
CA PHE A 97 -22.79 3.20 1.76
C PHE A 97 -23.88 3.37 2.82
N LYS A 98 -23.53 3.15 4.10
CA LYS A 98 -24.48 3.33 5.21
C LYS A 98 -25.00 4.77 5.29
N GLU A 99 -24.13 5.76 5.09
CA GLU A 99 -24.52 7.17 5.14
C GLU A 99 -25.41 7.56 3.96
N VAL A 100 -25.11 7.05 2.76
CA VAL A 100 -25.94 7.28 1.56
C VAL A 100 -27.33 6.66 1.72
N VAL A 101 -27.42 5.40 2.19
CA VAL A 101 -28.72 4.72 2.41
C VAL A 101 -29.55 5.46 3.46
N LYS A 102 -28.96 5.80 4.61
CA LYS A 102 -29.64 6.56 5.67
C LYS A 102 -30.18 7.91 5.18
N ASN A 103 -29.44 8.62 4.34
CA ASN A 103 -29.89 9.91 3.80
C ASN A 103 -30.93 9.76 2.69
N GLY A 104 -30.99 8.62 2.01
CA GLY A 104 -32.07 8.28 1.08
C GLY A 104 -33.41 8.05 1.78
N GLU A 105 -33.39 7.32 2.90
CA GLU A 105 -34.59 7.02 3.70
C GLU A 105 -35.19 8.28 4.35
N LYS A 106 -34.37 9.24 4.77
CA LYS A 106 -34.83 10.52 5.35
C LYS A 106 -35.49 11.48 4.34
N ARG A 107 -35.34 11.22 3.04
CA ARG A 107 -35.85 12.08 1.94
C ARG A 107 -37.13 11.55 1.30
N GLN A 108 -37.63 10.39 1.73
CA GLN A 108 -38.93 9.83 1.37
C GLN A 108 -39.97 10.14 2.47
#